data_AF-A0A534JV34-F1
#
_entry.id   AF-A0A534JV34-F1
#
_cell.length_a   1.000
_cell.length_b   1.000
_cell.length_c   1.000
_cell.angle_alpha   90.00
_cell.angle_beta   90.00
_cell.angle_gamma   90.00
#
_symmetry.space_group_name_H-M   'P 1'
#
loop_
_entity.id
_entity.type
_entity.pdbx_description
1 polymer ?
#
loop_
_entity_poly.entity_id
_entity_poly.type
_entity_poly.pdbx_seq_one_letter_code
_entity_poly.pdbx_strand_id
1 'polypeptide(L)'
;MALFAAGHAAVGLPLFLGANAWRLVTRGRVLWRSTPLTLPLAAFGVVLVLSTAASAYRPIAVDATLVTLLAGVVFFGTFAWLLHQAPSARVALLRAWALGGPPAAVIGVIAGLLSPDRRAYFPQAPMGPDGFATTIFLSSLVALGLAHRAREQERWLWLGCSLVSQGGLLAAESRSALAGWVAGAAYLTWRGLRDRPRRLGRWWLASGLVVVALVGAAALPDLGQRVGHALRDLGADRMQIWRISAGMVAAHPVLGTGPGT
;
A
#
# COMPACT_ATOMS: atom_id res chain seq x y z
N MET A 1 11.21 -9.72 -16.34
CA MET A 1 10.71 -8.38 -16.74
C MET A 1 9.17 -8.28 -16.87
N ALA A 2 8.37 -9.35 -16.72
CA ALA A 2 6.96 -9.30 -17.17
C ALA A 2 5.86 -9.15 -16.10
N LEU A 3 6.14 -9.16 -14.79
CA LEU A 3 5.09 -9.00 -13.74
C LEU A 3 5.73 -8.45 -12.45
N PHE A 4 5.60 -7.17 -12.15
CA PHE A 4 6.34 -6.50 -11.04
C PHE A 4 5.41 -5.81 -10.02
N ALA A 5 4.25 -6.42 -9.71
CA ALA A 5 3.01 -5.78 -9.25
C ALA A 5 2.43 -4.92 -10.39
N ALA A 6 1.40 -5.40 -11.09
CA ALA A 6 0.94 -4.88 -12.40
C ALA A 6 0.54 -3.38 -12.44
N GLY A 7 0.64 -2.66 -11.34
CA GLY A 7 0.55 -1.21 -11.30
C GLY A 7 1.24 -0.63 -10.10
N HIS A 8 2.52 -0.91 -9.85
CA HIS A 8 3.25 -0.09 -8.88
C HIS A 8 3.51 1.31 -9.46
N ALA A 9 2.42 2.08 -9.57
CA ALA A 9 2.26 3.45 -10.00
C ALA A 9 2.87 3.90 -11.34
N ALA A 10 3.89 3.25 -11.91
CA ALA A 10 4.72 3.89 -12.93
C ALA A 10 4.29 3.69 -14.39
N VAL A 11 3.53 2.63 -14.75
CA VAL A 11 3.01 2.43 -16.13
C VAL A 11 1.52 2.80 -16.22
N GLY A 12 0.74 2.47 -15.18
CA GLY A 12 -0.65 2.90 -15.09
C GLY A 12 -0.79 4.43 -15.00
N LEU A 13 0.09 5.11 -14.26
CA LEU A 13 0.07 6.58 -14.16
C LEU A 13 0.33 7.26 -15.51
N PRO A 14 1.38 6.98 -16.30
CA PRO A 14 1.58 7.61 -17.60
C PRO A 14 0.49 7.22 -18.60
N LEU A 15 -0.08 6.01 -18.52
CA LEU A 15 -1.23 5.65 -19.36
C LEU A 15 -2.48 6.45 -18.97
N PHE A 16 -2.80 6.58 -17.68
CA PHE A 16 -3.93 7.38 -17.23
C PHE A 16 -3.69 8.88 -17.41
N LEU A 17 -2.48 9.37 -17.21
CA LEU A 17 -2.05 10.75 -17.51
C LEU A 17 -2.17 11.02 -19.00
N GLY A 18 -1.60 10.15 -19.85
CA GLY A 18 -1.66 10.26 -21.30
C GLY A 18 -3.09 10.21 -21.82
N ALA A 19 -3.93 9.32 -21.27
CA ALA A 19 -5.36 9.27 -21.60
C ALA A 19 -6.10 10.55 -21.18
N ASN A 20 -5.77 11.11 -20.02
CA ASN A 20 -6.34 12.40 -19.58
C ASN A 20 -5.87 13.56 -20.45
N ALA A 21 -4.57 13.63 -20.75
CA ALA A 21 -3.98 14.66 -21.60
C ALA A 21 -4.58 14.60 -23.01
N TRP A 22 -4.64 13.41 -23.61
CA TRP A 22 -5.27 13.21 -24.91
C TRP A 22 -6.73 13.66 -24.93
N ARG A 23 -7.51 13.28 -23.91
CA ARG A 23 -8.93 13.65 -23.85
C ARG A 23 -9.15 15.13 -23.54
N LEU A 24 -8.26 15.74 -22.76
CA LEU A 24 -8.26 17.18 -22.53
C LEU A 24 -7.96 17.93 -23.82
N VAL A 25 -6.93 17.52 -24.58
CA VAL A 25 -6.55 18.13 -25.86
C VAL A 25 -7.62 17.93 -26.93
N THR A 26 -8.17 16.73 -27.07
CA THR A 26 -9.12 16.40 -28.15
C THR A 26 -10.56 16.77 -27.85
N ARG A 27 -10.97 16.84 -26.59
CA ARG A 27 -12.37 17.03 -26.19
C ARG A 27 -12.60 18.07 -25.09
N GLY A 28 -11.56 18.76 -24.62
CA GLY A 28 -11.66 19.74 -23.54
C GLY A 28 -12.13 19.16 -22.20
N ARG A 29 -12.01 17.84 -21.99
CA ARG A 29 -12.56 17.16 -20.81
C ARG A 29 -11.59 16.16 -20.19
N VAL A 30 -11.45 16.24 -18.87
CA VAL A 30 -10.69 15.29 -18.05
C VAL A 30 -11.52 14.02 -17.80
N LEU A 31 -10.88 12.87 -17.65
CA LEU A 31 -11.50 11.61 -17.22
C LEU A 31 -11.73 11.66 -15.71
N TRP A 32 -12.78 12.35 -15.28
CA TRP A 32 -13.16 12.44 -13.88
C TRP A 32 -14.56 11.88 -13.63
N ARG A 33 -14.71 11.19 -12.50
CA ARG A 33 -16.02 10.82 -11.95
C ARG A 33 -16.05 11.16 -10.47
N SER A 34 -17.08 11.91 -10.06
CA SER A 34 -17.30 12.22 -8.66
C SER A 34 -17.68 10.97 -7.86
N THR A 35 -17.06 10.84 -6.69
CA THR A 35 -17.33 9.79 -5.69
C THR A 35 -17.49 10.44 -4.32
N PRO A 36 -17.95 9.71 -3.28
CA PRO A 36 -17.99 10.25 -1.92
C PRO A 36 -16.62 10.72 -1.39
N LEU A 37 -15.52 10.25 -1.99
CA LEU A 37 -14.16 10.66 -1.67
C LEU A 37 -13.76 12.00 -2.34
N THR A 38 -14.52 12.50 -3.30
CA THR A 38 -14.17 13.71 -4.05
C THR A 38 -14.09 14.93 -3.14
N LEU A 39 -15.05 15.12 -2.23
CA LEU A 39 -15.05 16.26 -1.31
C LEU A 39 -13.87 16.18 -0.31
N PRO A 40 -13.63 15.06 0.39
CA PRO A 40 -12.44 14.89 1.23
C PRO A 40 -11.13 15.11 0.47
N LEU A 41 -11.00 14.59 -0.75
CA LEU A 41 -9.79 14.76 -1.58
C LEU A 41 -9.60 16.21 -2.02
N ALA A 42 -10.68 16.92 -2.35
CA ALA A 42 -10.62 18.34 -2.70
C ALA A 42 -10.22 19.18 -1.49
N ALA A 43 -10.83 18.94 -0.32
CA ALA A 43 -10.47 19.60 0.92
C ALA A 43 -8.99 19.36 1.27
N PHE A 44 -8.53 18.11 1.17
CA PHE A 44 -7.13 17.76 1.36
C PHE A 44 -6.23 18.50 0.36
N GLY A 45 -6.60 18.55 -0.92
CA GLY A 45 -5.86 19.29 -1.95
C GLY A 45 -5.76 20.79 -1.66
N VAL A 46 -6.84 21.42 -1.20
CA VAL A 46 -6.84 22.84 -0.79
C VAL A 46 -5.89 23.06 0.37
N VAL A 47 -5.96 22.23 1.41
CA VAL A 47 -5.04 22.31 2.57
C VAL A 47 -3.59 22.15 2.12
N LEU A 48 -3.33 21.23 1.19
CA LEU A 48 -1.99 20.95 0.68
C LEU A 48 -1.43 22.15 -0.11
N VAL A 49 -2.26 22.81 -0.94
CA VAL A 49 -1.88 24.04 -1.65
C VAL A 49 -1.62 25.19 -0.67
N LEU A 50 -2.46 25.36 0.35
CA LEU A 50 -2.27 26.40 1.37
C LEU A 50 -0.99 26.18 2.18
N SER A 51 -0.74 24.93 2.60
CA SER A 51 0.50 24.55 3.28
C SER A 51 1.74 24.82 2.42
N THR A 52 1.66 24.52 1.12
CA THR A 52 2.75 24.81 0.17
C THR A 52 2.99 26.30 -0.05
N ALA A 53 1.94 27.12 -0.13
CA ALA A 53 2.07 28.57 -0.24
C ALA A 53 2.72 29.18 1.01
N ALA A 54 2.43 28.62 2.19
CA ALA A 54 3.00 29.05 3.46
C ALA A 54 4.35 28.42 3.82
N SER A 55 4.80 27.41 3.07
CA SER A 55 6.06 26.72 3.31
C SER A 55 7.26 27.65 3.13
N ALA A 56 8.24 27.56 4.03
CA ALA A 56 9.54 28.22 3.89
C ALA A 56 10.36 27.66 2.71
N TYR A 57 10.03 26.45 2.23
CA TYR A 57 10.70 25.75 1.13
C TYR A 57 9.77 25.60 -0.08
N ARG A 58 9.16 26.71 -0.52
CA ARG A 58 8.19 26.73 -1.62
C ARG A 58 8.64 25.95 -2.86
N PRO A 59 9.89 26.06 -3.37
CA PRO A 59 10.28 25.36 -4.59
C PRO A 59 10.13 23.84 -4.48
N ILE A 60 10.55 23.25 -3.35
CA ILE A 60 10.45 21.81 -3.10
C ILE A 60 8.99 21.41 -2.82
N ALA A 61 8.27 22.22 -2.06
CA ALA A 61 6.89 21.95 -1.70
C ALA A 61 5.95 22.00 -2.92
N VAL A 62 6.21 22.89 -3.88
CA VAL A 62 5.45 22.99 -5.14
C VAL A 62 5.55 21.70 -5.94
N ASP A 63 6.76 21.15 -6.11
CA ASP A 63 6.95 19.90 -6.86
C ASP A 63 6.21 18.73 -6.19
N ALA A 64 6.40 18.56 -4.87
CA ALA A 64 5.70 17.51 -4.12
C ALA A 64 4.17 17.66 -4.17
N THR A 65 3.67 18.90 -4.12
CA THR A 65 2.23 19.22 -4.22
C THR A 65 1.68 18.89 -5.58
N LEU A 66 2.36 19.32 -6.65
CA LEU A 66 1.96 19.04 -8.02
C LEU A 66 1.91 17.53 -8.26
N VAL A 67 2.96 16.80 -7.88
CA VAL A 67 3.00 15.34 -8.02
C VAL A 67 1.86 14.68 -7.24
N THR A 68 1.60 15.12 -6.01
CA THR A 68 0.52 14.58 -5.16
C THR A 68 -0.87 14.85 -5.74
N LEU A 69 -1.14 16.07 -6.19
CA LEU A 69 -2.42 16.46 -6.79
C LEU A 69 -2.63 15.75 -8.14
N LEU A 70 -1.61 15.68 -8.98
CA LEU A 70 -1.66 14.95 -10.25
C LEU A 70 -1.92 13.46 -9.99
N ALA A 71 -1.20 12.85 -9.04
CA ALA A 71 -1.45 11.48 -8.63
C ALA A 71 -2.90 11.31 -8.12
N GLY A 72 -3.41 12.23 -7.31
CA GLY A 72 -4.79 12.21 -6.84
C GLY A 72 -5.83 12.27 -7.97
N VAL A 73 -5.66 13.21 -8.91
CA VAL A 73 -6.57 13.39 -10.06
C VAL A 73 -6.56 12.16 -10.96
N VAL A 74 -5.36 11.68 -11.29
CA VAL A 74 -5.13 10.58 -12.21
C VAL A 74 -5.58 9.26 -11.59
N PHE A 75 -5.19 8.97 -10.34
CA PHE A 75 -5.51 7.69 -9.71
C PHE A 75 -6.94 7.60 -9.20
N PHE A 76 -7.52 8.63 -8.60
CA PHE A 76 -8.87 8.49 -8.05
C PHE A 76 -9.95 8.80 -9.10
N GLY A 77 -9.79 9.89 -9.84
CA GLY A 77 -10.77 10.33 -10.83
C GLY A 77 -10.89 9.41 -12.03
N THR A 78 -9.75 9.16 -12.68
CA THR A 78 -9.67 8.34 -13.89
C THR A 78 -10.03 6.90 -13.62
N PHE A 79 -9.59 6.37 -12.47
CA PHE A 79 -9.93 5.02 -12.07
C PHE A 79 -11.41 4.88 -11.73
N ALA A 80 -12.00 5.84 -11.00
CA ALA A 80 -13.44 5.84 -10.73
C ALA A 80 -14.26 5.95 -12.04
N TRP A 81 -13.80 6.76 -13.00
CA TRP A 81 -14.39 6.84 -14.32
C TRP A 81 -14.30 5.51 -15.08
N LEU A 82 -13.12 4.89 -15.10
CA LEU A 82 -12.89 3.60 -15.76
C LEU A 82 -13.79 2.50 -15.17
N LEU A 83 -13.85 2.40 -13.85
CA LEU A 83 -14.67 1.42 -13.15
C LEU A 83 -16.15 1.61 -13.39
N HIS A 84 -16.60 2.84 -13.65
CA HIS A 84 -17.98 3.08 -14.02
C HIS A 84 -18.29 2.66 -15.46
N GLN A 85 -17.41 3.00 -16.40
CA GLN A 85 -17.62 2.69 -17.82
C GLN A 85 -17.44 1.20 -18.12
N ALA A 86 -16.49 0.55 -17.45
CA ALA A 86 -16.19 -0.87 -17.61
C ALA A 86 -16.11 -1.55 -16.22
N PRO A 87 -17.24 -1.90 -15.60
CA PRO A 87 -17.26 -2.55 -14.30
C PRO A 87 -16.49 -3.89 -14.27
N SER A 88 -16.44 -4.59 -15.41
CA SER A 88 -15.65 -5.82 -15.60
C SER A 88 -14.14 -5.59 -15.45
N ALA A 89 -13.65 -4.39 -15.77
CA ALA A 89 -12.23 -4.03 -15.60
C ALA A 89 -11.79 -4.10 -14.14
N ARG A 90 -12.71 -3.90 -13.19
CA ARG A 90 -12.41 -4.01 -11.75
C ARG A 90 -11.78 -5.34 -11.39
N VAL A 91 -12.42 -6.43 -11.83
CA VAL A 91 -11.98 -7.79 -11.47
C VAL A 91 -10.70 -8.12 -12.22
N ALA A 92 -10.59 -7.72 -13.49
CA ALA A 92 -9.38 -7.91 -14.28
C ALA A 92 -8.17 -7.20 -13.64
N LEU A 93 -8.32 -5.96 -13.19
CA LEU A 93 -7.27 -5.18 -12.54
C LEU A 93 -6.85 -5.76 -11.19
N LEU A 94 -7.82 -6.22 -10.38
CA LEU A 94 -7.51 -6.90 -9.11
C LEU A 94 -6.77 -8.22 -9.34
N ARG A 95 -7.19 -9.00 -10.34
CA ARG A 95 -6.52 -10.25 -10.74
C ARG A 95 -5.10 -9.98 -11.25
N ALA A 96 -4.92 -8.98 -12.11
CA ALA A 96 -3.61 -8.57 -12.61
C ALA A 96 -2.69 -8.10 -11.46
N TRP A 97 -3.23 -7.33 -10.51
CA TRP A 97 -2.52 -6.91 -9.32
C TRP A 97 -2.05 -8.11 -8.47
N ALA A 98 -2.97 -9.04 -8.18
CA ALA A 98 -2.66 -10.25 -7.42
C ALA A 98 -1.64 -11.16 -8.11
N LEU A 99 -1.74 -11.33 -9.44
CA LEU A 99 -0.78 -12.11 -10.23
C LEU A 99 0.61 -11.44 -10.29
N GLY A 100 0.66 -10.12 -10.21
CA GLY A 100 1.92 -9.37 -10.18
C GLY A 100 2.67 -9.44 -8.84
N GLY A 101 1.97 -9.75 -7.74
CA GLY A 101 2.54 -9.81 -6.39
C GLY A 101 3.64 -10.86 -6.22
N PRO A 102 3.43 -12.14 -6.57
CA PRO A 102 4.41 -13.20 -6.40
C PRO A 102 5.77 -12.96 -7.08
N PRO A 103 5.83 -12.65 -8.39
CA PRO A 103 7.11 -12.36 -9.03
C PRO A 103 7.78 -11.12 -8.46
N ALA A 104 7.03 -10.08 -8.08
CA ALA A 104 7.57 -8.90 -7.40
C ALA A 104 8.18 -9.25 -6.02
N ALA A 105 7.50 -10.09 -5.25
CA ALA A 105 7.97 -10.57 -3.97
C ALA A 105 9.26 -11.40 -4.13
N VAL A 106 9.29 -12.33 -5.07
CA VAL A 106 10.48 -13.15 -5.36
C VAL A 106 11.66 -12.29 -5.77
N ILE A 107 11.46 -11.34 -6.70
CA ILE A 107 12.54 -10.44 -7.14
C ILE A 107 13.04 -9.58 -5.99
N GLY A 108 12.14 -9.04 -5.16
CA GLY A 108 12.52 -8.22 -4.03
C GLY A 108 13.27 -9.00 -2.94
N VAL A 109 12.89 -10.26 -2.71
CA VAL A 109 13.62 -11.17 -1.81
C VAL A 109 15.01 -11.45 -2.36
N ILE A 110 15.14 -11.79 -3.65
CA ILE A 110 16.44 -12.04 -4.28
C ILE A 110 17.32 -10.78 -4.18
N ALA A 111 16.78 -9.60 -4.48
CA ALA A 111 17.49 -8.33 -4.35
C ALA A 111 17.94 -8.07 -2.90
N GLY A 112 17.06 -8.36 -1.94
CA GLY A 112 17.35 -8.26 -0.51
C GLY A 112 18.51 -9.16 -0.09
N LEU A 113 18.50 -10.44 -0.49
CA LEU A 113 19.56 -11.41 -0.19
C LEU A 113 20.94 -10.99 -0.73
N LEU A 114 20.96 -10.23 -1.83
CA LEU A 114 22.17 -9.68 -2.44
C LEU A 114 22.59 -8.33 -1.82
N SER A 115 21.78 -7.75 -0.94
CA SER A 115 22.06 -6.46 -0.29
C SER A 115 22.67 -6.63 1.11
N PRO A 116 23.46 -5.65 1.59
CA PRO A 116 24.03 -5.67 2.94
C PRO A 116 22.97 -5.77 4.04
N ASP A 117 21.85 -5.09 3.85
CA ASP A 117 20.75 -5.00 4.84
C ASP A 117 19.91 -6.28 4.90
N ARG A 118 20.05 -7.19 3.91
CA ARG A 118 19.30 -8.45 3.78
C ARG A 118 17.77 -8.32 3.76
N ARG A 119 17.22 -7.11 3.74
CA ARG A 119 15.79 -6.83 3.69
C ARG A 119 15.31 -6.78 2.24
N ALA A 120 14.13 -7.36 1.98
CA ALA A 120 13.54 -7.32 0.66
C ALA A 120 13.16 -5.89 0.25
N TYR A 121 13.52 -5.49 -0.98
CA TYR A 121 13.25 -4.18 -1.55
C TYR A 121 13.17 -4.25 -3.07
N PHE A 122 12.73 -3.17 -3.71
CA PHE A 122 12.77 -3.06 -5.17
C PHE A 122 14.12 -2.52 -5.65
N PRO A 123 14.91 -3.30 -6.41
CA PRO A 123 16.28 -2.91 -6.79
C PRO A 123 16.40 -1.66 -7.67
N GLN A 124 15.30 -1.24 -8.32
CA GLN A 124 15.27 -0.10 -9.23
C GLN A 124 14.25 0.98 -8.83
N ALA A 125 13.69 0.91 -7.62
CA ALA A 125 12.72 1.90 -7.15
C ALA A 125 13.22 2.59 -5.88
N PRO A 126 13.12 3.94 -5.78
CA PRO A 126 13.60 4.72 -4.62
C PRO A 126 12.72 4.57 -3.37
N MET A 127 11.86 3.54 -3.31
CA MET A 127 10.83 3.38 -2.29
C MET A 127 11.31 2.65 -1.03
N GLY A 128 12.51 2.05 -1.09
CA GLY A 128 13.10 1.29 0.03
C GLY A 128 12.27 0.07 0.47
N PRO A 129 12.67 -0.58 1.58
CA PRO A 129 11.98 -1.77 2.09
C PRO A 129 10.52 -1.52 2.52
N ASP A 130 10.20 -0.33 3.04
CA ASP A 130 8.84 -0.02 3.52
C ASP A 130 7.85 0.25 2.37
N GLY A 131 8.29 0.92 1.32
CA GLY A 131 7.48 1.05 0.10
C GLY A 131 7.27 -0.28 -0.60
N PHE A 132 8.30 -1.14 -0.63
CA PHE A 132 8.16 -2.53 -1.07
C PHE A 132 7.12 -3.29 -0.24
N ALA A 133 7.27 -3.25 1.09
CA ALA A 133 6.38 -3.95 2.01
C ALA A 133 4.92 -3.53 1.83
N THR A 134 4.64 -2.23 1.70
CA THR A 134 3.27 -1.71 1.51
C THR A 134 2.60 -2.31 0.27
N THR A 135 3.34 -2.43 -0.83
CA THR A 135 2.82 -2.93 -2.10
C THR A 135 2.58 -4.42 -2.08
N ILE A 136 3.52 -5.16 -1.50
CA ILE A 136 3.42 -6.59 -1.37
C ILE A 136 2.32 -6.96 -0.37
N PHE A 137 2.14 -6.19 0.70
CA PHE A 137 1.01 -6.27 1.62
C PHE A 137 -0.32 -6.15 0.89
N LEU A 138 -0.51 -5.08 0.10
CA LEU A 138 -1.74 -4.87 -0.68
C LEU A 138 -1.97 -6.01 -1.69
N SER A 139 -0.91 -6.47 -2.35
CA SER A 139 -0.98 -7.57 -3.32
C SER A 139 -1.43 -8.88 -2.67
N SER A 140 -0.87 -9.18 -1.49
CA SER A 140 -1.24 -10.35 -0.70
C SER A 140 -2.70 -10.27 -0.24
N LEU A 141 -3.17 -9.14 0.28
CA LEU A 141 -4.58 -8.98 0.68
C LEU A 141 -5.56 -9.06 -0.49
N VAL A 142 -5.22 -8.47 -1.64
CA VAL A 142 -6.08 -8.58 -2.84
C VAL A 142 -6.18 -10.03 -3.29
N ALA A 143 -5.06 -10.76 -3.33
CA ALA A 143 -5.05 -12.19 -3.64
C ALA A 143 -5.90 -12.99 -2.63
N LEU A 144 -5.77 -12.71 -1.33
CA LEU A 144 -6.58 -13.33 -0.30
C LEU A 144 -8.09 -13.04 -0.48
N GLY A 145 -8.44 -11.79 -0.79
CA GLY A 145 -9.82 -11.39 -1.09
C GLY A 145 -10.39 -12.06 -2.34
N LEU A 146 -9.57 -12.28 -3.38
CA LEU A 146 -9.96 -13.06 -4.56
C LEU A 146 -10.16 -14.53 -4.23
N ALA A 147 -9.29 -15.12 -3.39
CA ALA A 147 -9.43 -16.49 -2.91
C ALA A 147 -10.75 -16.71 -2.16
N HIS A 148 -11.24 -15.70 -1.43
CA HIS A 148 -12.54 -15.77 -0.74
C HIS A 148 -13.75 -15.80 -1.68
N ARG A 149 -13.60 -15.30 -2.91
CA ARG A 149 -14.69 -15.24 -3.90
C ARG A 149 -14.59 -16.34 -4.96
N ALA A 150 -13.41 -16.91 -5.15
CA ALA A 150 -13.12 -17.94 -6.14
C ALA A 150 -13.67 -19.33 -5.75
N ARG A 151 -13.92 -20.18 -6.75
CA ARG A 151 -14.32 -21.58 -6.57
C ARG A 151 -13.11 -22.51 -6.77
N GLU A 152 -13.09 -23.60 -6.00
CA GLU A 152 -12.19 -24.77 -6.14
C GLU A 152 -10.75 -24.46 -6.58
N GLN A 153 -10.40 -24.72 -7.84
CA GLN A 153 -9.03 -24.61 -8.36
C GLN A 153 -8.53 -23.16 -8.39
N GLU A 154 -9.38 -22.21 -8.74
CA GLU A 154 -9.01 -20.80 -8.80
C GLU A 154 -8.72 -20.25 -7.40
N ARG A 155 -9.35 -20.81 -6.35
CA ARG A 155 -9.05 -20.43 -4.96
C ARG A 155 -7.62 -20.79 -4.56
N TRP A 156 -7.12 -21.96 -4.96
CA TRP A 156 -5.76 -22.38 -4.64
C TRP A 156 -4.71 -21.52 -5.33
N LEU A 157 -4.96 -21.11 -6.57
CA LEU A 157 -4.12 -20.15 -7.28
C LEU A 157 -3.98 -18.85 -6.47
N TRP A 158 -5.11 -18.26 -6.06
CA TRP A 158 -5.10 -17.00 -5.32
C TRP A 158 -4.50 -17.12 -3.91
N LEU A 159 -4.72 -18.24 -3.22
CA LEU A 159 -4.03 -18.54 -1.95
C LEU A 159 -2.52 -18.65 -2.15
N GLY A 160 -2.07 -19.35 -3.19
CA GLY A 160 -0.66 -19.43 -3.56
C GLY A 160 -0.07 -18.04 -3.81
N CYS A 161 -0.75 -17.19 -4.59
CA CYS A 161 -0.31 -15.82 -4.82
C CYS A 161 -0.22 -15.00 -3.52
N SER A 162 -1.21 -15.17 -2.63
CA SER A 162 -1.24 -14.50 -1.33
C SER A 162 -0.05 -14.91 -0.45
N LEU A 163 0.25 -16.21 -0.38
CA LEU A 163 1.32 -16.78 0.44
C LEU A 163 2.71 -16.39 -0.06
N VAL A 164 2.96 -16.48 -1.37
CA VAL A 164 4.26 -16.05 -1.95
C VAL A 164 4.48 -14.56 -1.70
N SER A 165 3.44 -13.75 -1.90
CA SER A 165 3.51 -12.31 -1.61
C SER A 165 3.75 -12.07 -0.10
N GLN A 166 3.08 -12.81 0.78
CA GLN A 166 3.31 -12.71 2.22
C GLN A 166 4.75 -13.07 2.62
N GLY A 167 5.37 -14.05 1.97
CA GLY A 167 6.79 -14.36 2.15
C GLY A 167 7.70 -13.16 1.84
N GLY A 168 7.43 -12.45 0.75
CA GLY A 168 8.13 -11.19 0.45
C GLY A 168 7.90 -10.11 1.50
N LEU A 169 6.66 -9.97 2.00
CA LEU A 169 6.33 -9.02 3.06
C LEU A 169 7.12 -9.31 4.35
N LEU A 170 7.24 -10.58 4.73
CA LEU A 170 8.02 -10.99 5.91
C LEU A 170 9.51 -10.65 5.72
N ALA A 171 10.06 -10.91 4.52
CA ALA A 171 11.44 -10.59 4.19
C ALA A 171 11.74 -9.07 4.14
N ALA A 172 10.73 -8.23 4.01
CA ALA A 172 10.89 -6.77 4.07
C ALA A 172 11.04 -6.22 5.50
N GLU A 173 10.67 -7.05 6.50
CA GLU A 173 10.69 -6.72 7.94
C GLU A 173 9.87 -5.48 8.34
N SER A 174 8.89 -5.06 7.52
CA SER A 174 8.07 -3.90 7.82
C SER A 174 6.93 -4.23 8.78
N ARG A 175 7.06 -3.78 10.03
CA ARG A 175 6.09 -4.05 11.11
C ARG A 175 4.72 -3.43 10.85
N SER A 176 4.68 -2.22 10.30
CA SER A 176 3.44 -1.51 9.98
C SER A 176 2.66 -2.22 8.87
N ALA A 177 3.35 -2.66 7.82
CA ALA A 177 2.73 -3.42 6.74
C ALA A 177 2.25 -4.80 7.21
N LEU A 178 2.99 -5.48 8.10
CA LEU A 178 2.54 -6.73 8.73
C LEU A 178 1.32 -6.53 9.62
N ALA A 179 1.30 -5.50 10.48
CA ALA A 179 0.14 -5.18 11.30
C ALA A 179 -1.09 -4.85 10.46
N GLY A 180 -0.91 -4.06 9.39
CA GLY A 180 -1.94 -3.78 8.39
C GLY A 180 -2.44 -5.05 7.70
N TRP A 181 -1.53 -5.97 7.37
CA TRP A 181 -1.86 -7.28 6.80
C TRP A 181 -2.73 -8.10 7.75
N VAL A 182 -2.35 -8.20 9.02
CA VAL A 182 -3.13 -8.92 10.03
C VAL A 182 -4.52 -8.34 10.18
N ALA A 183 -4.64 -7.02 10.31
CA ALA A 183 -5.93 -6.34 10.42
C ALA A 183 -6.81 -6.56 9.18
N GLY A 184 -6.23 -6.44 7.98
CA GLY A 184 -6.96 -6.66 6.73
C GLY A 184 -7.39 -8.12 6.53
N ALA A 185 -6.52 -9.08 6.83
CA ALA A 185 -6.83 -10.50 6.76
C ALA A 185 -7.92 -10.90 7.78
N ALA A 186 -7.84 -10.37 9.00
CA ALA A 186 -8.87 -10.55 10.03
C ALA A 186 -10.22 -9.99 9.58
N TYR A 187 -10.24 -8.78 9.01
CA TYR A 187 -11.46 -8.17 8.48
C TYR A 187 -12.06 -8.97 7.33
N LEU A 188 -11.25 -9.39 6.36
CA LEU A 188 -11.70 -10.22 5.24
C LEU A 188 -12.28 -11.57 5.71
N THR A 189 -11.64 -12.15 6.72
CA THR A 189 -12.10 -13.40 7.37
C THR A 189 -13.41 -13.22 8.12
N TRP A 190 -13.49 -12.20 8.96
CA TRP A 190 -14.72 -11.83 9.68
C TRP A 190 -15.88 -11.64 8.71
N ARG A 191 -15.67 -10.86 7.65
CA ARG A 191 -16.69 -10.60 6.62
C ARG A 191 -17.10 -11.87 5.89
N GLY A 192 -16.15 -12.73 5.53
CA GLY A 192 -16.43 -14.01 4.87
C GLY A 192 -17.25 -14.98 5.74
N LEU A 193 -16.95 -15.04 7.05
CA LEU A 193 -17.70 -15.85 8.01
C LEU A 193 -19.12 -15.33 8.23
N ARG A 194 -19.30 -14.00 8.33
CA ARG A 194 -20.61 -13.36 8.48
C ARG A 194 -21.54 -13.68 7.31
N ASP A 195 -21.01 -13.64 6.09
CA ASP A 195 -21.81 -13.82 4.89
C ASP A 195 -22.11 -15.31 4.59
N ARG A 196 -21.25 -16.27 5.01
CA ARG A 196 -21.40 -17.71 4.69
C ARG A 196 -20.88 -18.66 5.80
N PRO A 197 -21.59 -18.80 6.94
CA PRO A 197 -21.09 -19.53 8.10
C PRO A 197 -20.92 -21.05 7.90
N ARG A 198 -21.72 -21.70 7.04
CA ARG A 198 -21.82 -23.18 6.99
C ARG A 198 -20.88 -23.90 6.02
N ARG A 199 -20.28 -23.22 5.02
CA ARG A 199 -19.43 -23.87 3.99
C ARG A 199 -17.92 -23.64 4.16
N LEU A 200 -17.50 -22.80 5.09
CA LEU A 200 -16.13 -22.25 5.12
C LEU A 200 -15.43 -22.42 6.49
N GLY A 201 -16.11 -22.75 7.59
CA GLY A 201 -15.52 -22.70 8.95
C GLY A 201 -14.19 -23.45 9.17
N ARG A 202 -14.04 -24.70 8.66
CA ARG A 202 -12.85 -25.53 8.97
C ARG A 202 -11.58 -25.15 8.21
N TRP A 203 -11.68 -24.90 6.90
CA TRP A 203 -10.51 -24.52 6.09
C TRP A 203 -10.00 -23.11 6.40
N TRP A 204 -10.88 -22.26 6.96
CA TRP A 204 -10.58 -20.89 7.32
C TRP A 204 -9.88 -20.73 8.66
N LEU A 205 -10.29 -21.53 9.65
CA LEU A 205 -9.54 -21.68 10.89
C LEU A 205 -8.13 -22.17 10.61
N ALA A 206 -7.96 -23.15 9.71
CA ALA A 206 -6.65 -23.67 9.34
C ALA A 206 -5.79 -22.60 8.63
N SER A 207 -6.32 -21.87 7.66
CA SER A 207 -5.57 -20.81 6.96
C SER A 207 -5.22 -19.62 7.88
N GLY A 208 -6.15 -19.23 8.76
CA GLY A 208 -5.94 -18.18 9.75
C GLY A 208 -4.91 -18.60 10.81
N LEU A 209 -4.96 -19.85 11.29
CA LEU A 209 -3.97 -20.39 12.21
C LEU A 209 -2.60 -20.49 11.56
N VAL A 210 -2.49 -20.97 10.33
CA VAL A 210 -1.19 -21.13 9.63
C VAL A 210 -0.54 -19.76 9.42
N VAL A 211 -1.33 -18.76 9.07
CA VAL A 211 -0.88 -17.37 8.95
C VAL A 211 -0.42 -16.80 10.29
N VAL A 212 -1.21 -16.97 11.35
CA VAL A 212 -0.86 -16.49 12.70
C VAL A 212 0.36 -17.23 13.24
N ALA A 213 0.49 -18.52 12.94
CA ALA A 213 1.64 -19.35 13.30
C ALA A 213 2.90 -18.94 12.51
N LEU A 214 2.79 -18.60 11.22
CA LEU A 214 3.91 -18.11 10.42
C LEU A 214 4.37 -16.71 10.85
N VAL A 215 3.43 -15.81 11.16
CA VAL A 215 3.73 -14.49 11.72
C VAL A 215 4.33 -14.61 13.11
N GLY A 216 3.78 -15.50 13.95
CA GLY A 216 4.33 -15.83 15.26
C GLY A 216 5.74 -16.37 15.17
N ALA A 217 5.98 -17.39 14.34
CA ALA A 217 7.28 -18.04 14.18
C ALA A 217 8.36 -17.09 13.62
N ALA A 218 8.00 -16.17 12.72
CA ALA A 218 8.93 -15.16 12.20
C ALA A 218 9.22 -14.03 13.21
N ALA A 219 8.28 -13.72 14.12
CA ALA A 219 8.46 -12.67 15.13
C ALA A 219 9.08 -13.17 16.45
N LEU A 220 8.91 -14.45 16.79
CA LEU A 220 9.26 -15.07 18.06
C LEU A 220 10.76 -15.03 18.44
N PRO A 221 11.73 -15.34 17.55
CA PRO A 221 13.14 -15.37 17.96
C PRO A 221 13.72 -13.98 18.28
N ASP A 222 13.06 -12.90 17.83
CA ASP A 222 13.55 -11.53 17.93
C ASP A 222 12.77 -10.68 18.95
N LEU A 223 11.60 -11.14 19.43
CA LEU A 223 10.74 -10.40 20.36
C LEU A 223 11.41 -10.17 21.74
N GLY A 224 12.18 -11.15 22.26
CA GLY A 224 12.82 -11.05 23.57
C GLY A 224 13.95 -10.02 23.64
N GLN A 225 14.86 -10.02 22.65
CA GLN A 225 15.94 -9.04 22.58
C GLN A 225 15.44 -7.64 22.19
N ARG A 226 14.34 -7.57 21.44
CA ARG A 226 13.74 -6.32 20.96
C ARG A 226 12.76 -5.68 21.93
N VAL A 227 12.12 -6.38 22.86
CA VAL A 227 11.42 -5.69 23.97
C VAL A 227 12.44 -4.92 24.82
N GLY A 228 13.62 -5.51 25.06
CA GLY A 228 14.73 -4.83 25.72
C GLY A 228 15.28 -3.63 24.93
N HIS A 229 15.43 -3.74 23.61
CA HIS A 229 15.87 -2.62 22.77
C HIS A 229 14.78 -1.58 22.51
N ALA A 230 13.53 -1.97 22.27
CA ALA A 230 12.42 -1.04 22.06
C ALA A 230 12.10 -0.23 23.32
N LEU A 231 12.23 -0.81 24.52
CA LEU A 231 12.13 -0.05 25.77
C LEU A 231 13.29 0.96 25.94
N ARG A 232 14.49 0.67 25.42
CA ARG A 232 15.62 1.62 25.37
C ARG A 232 15.45 2.69 24.28
N ASP A 233 14.96 2.30 23.11
CA ASP A 233 14.84 3.12 21.90
C ASP A 233 13.57 4.02 21.90
N LEU A 234 12.52 3.60 22.61
CA LEU A 234 11.38 4.47 22.98
C LEU A 234 11.80 5.64 23.87
N GLY A 235 12.92 5.50 24.62
CA GLY A 235 13.39 6.52 25.56
C GLY A 235 14.17 7.67 24.93
N ALA A 236 14.89 7.44 23.83
CA ALA A 236 15.83 8.41 23.26
C ALA A 236 15.35 8.98 21.91
N ASP A 237 15.36 8.19 20.83
CA ASP A 237 15.22 8.72 19.47
C ASP A 237 13.75 8.91 19.04
N ARG A 238 12.87 7.96 19.39
CA ARG A 238 11.44 8.09 19.02
C ARG A 238 10.73 9.15 19.82
N MET A 239 11.07 9.31 21.09
CA MET A 239 10.50 10.38 21.90
C MET A 239 10.97 11.74 21.41
N GLN A 240 12.18 11.84 20.87
CA GLN A 240 12.66 13.03 20.18
C GLN A 240 11.87 13.31 18.90
N ILE A 241 11.58 12.32 18.05
CA ILE A 241 10.71 12.52 16.86
C ILE A 241 9.31 12.98 17.26
N TRP A 242 8.69 12.36 18.26
CA TRP A 242 7.36 12.76 18.75
C TRP A 242 7.38 14.14 19.39
N ARG A 243 8.41 14.47 20.16
CA ARG A 243 8.56 15.77 20.83
C ARG A 243 8.88 16.89 19.83
N ILE A 244 9.68 16.61 18.80
CA ILE A 244 9.92 17.55 17.69
C ILE A 244 8.64 17.71 16.87
N SER A 245 7.95 16.62 16.51
CA SER A 245 6.68 16.69 15.76
C SER A 245 5.60 17.46 16.54
N ALA A 246 5.45 17.18 17.84
CA ALA A 246 4.53 17.91 18.71
C ALA A 246 4.95 19.36 18.89
N GLY A 247 6.26 19.65 18.97
CA GLY A 247 6.82 21.00 19.00
C GLY A 247 6.53 21.77 17.71
N MET A 248 6.65 21.14 16.54
CA MET A 248 6.31 21.74 15.24
C MET A 248 4.82 22.05 15.15
N VAL A 249 3.95 21.13 15.62
CA VAL A 249 2.49 21.35 15.66
C VAL A 249 2.12 22.46 16.64
N ALA A 250 2.76 22.55 17.80
CA ALA A 250 2.51 23.61 18.77
C ALA A 250 3.00 24.99 18.29
N ALA A 251 4.14 25.03 17.60
CA ALA A 251 4.72 26.28 17.09
C ALA A 251 4.04 26.78 15.81
N HIS A 252 3.54 25.89 14.96
CA HIS A 252 2.95 26.22 13.65
C HIS A 252 1.62 25.47 13.42
N PRO A 253 0.59 25.74 14.24
CA PRO A 253 -0.62 24.90 14.36
C PRO A 253 -1.52 24.89 13.12
N VAL A 254 -1.34 25.82 12.19
CA VAL A 254 -2.23 25.98 11.03
C VAL A 254 -1.64 25.36 9.75
N LEU A 255 -0.32 25.41 9.54
CA LEU A 255 0.29 25.10 8.23
C LEU A 255 1.52 24.16 8.30
N GLY A 256 2.06 23.90 9.49
CA GLY A 256 3.24 23.05 9.72
C GLY A 256 4.57 23.68 9.27
N THR A 257 5.69 23.08 9.67
CA THR A 257 7.04 23.44 9.20
C THR A 257 7.61 22.32 8.33
N GLY A 258 8.14 22.67 7.16
CA GLY A 258 8.96 21.75 6.36
C GLY A 258 10.31 21.47 7.05
N PRO A 259 11.02 20.39 6.68
CA PRO A 259 12.30 20.05 7.33
C PRO A 259 13.33 21.18 7.16
N GLY A 260 13.82 21.74 8.28
CA GLY A 260 14.94 22.68 8.32
C GLY A 260 14.73 24.04 9.02
N THR A 261 13.60 24.25 9.70
CA THR A 261 13.44 25.36 10.67
C THR A 261 13.91 24.98 12.07
#